data_AF-A0AA36CRW2-F1
#
_entry.id   AF-A0AA36CRW2-F1
#
_cell.length_a   1.000
_cell.length_b   1.000
_cell.length_c   1.000
_cell.angle_alpha   90.00
_cell.angle_beta   90.00
_cell.angle_gamma   90.00
#
_symmetry.space_group_name_H-M   'P 1'
#
loop_
_entity.id
_entity.type
_entity.pdbx_description
1 polymer ?
#
loop_
_entity_poly.entity_id
_entity_poly.type
_entity_poly.pdbx_seq_one_letter_code
_entity_poly.pdbx_strand_id
1 'polypeptide(L)'
;MAWWLTNRYRAIVVAITFLCLTAINSNYIIINFTFICMDSDMSHVVEDGNGTLISRYSYDPYQKSLLVFAVGAGSVFGTLPFNFGFIRWGAK
;
A
#
# COMPACT_ATOMS: atom_id res chain seq x y z
N MET A 1 -18.37 22.67 28.69
CA MET A 1 -18.86 22.52 27.30
C MET A 1 -17.78 22.03 26.30
N ALA A 2 -16.58 21.64 26.74
CA ALA A 2 -15.47 21.17 25.87
C ALA A 2 -15.45 19.65 25.58
N TRP A 3 -16.14 18.84 26.40
CA TRP A 3 -16.19 17.37 26.24
C TRP A 3 -16.90 16.90 24.96
N TRP A 4 -17.89 17.67 24.46
CA TRP A 4 -18.63 17.32 23.23
C TRP A 4 -17.79 17.53 21.96
N LEU A 5 -16.96 18.58 21.90
CA LEU A 5 -16.00 18.80 20.80
C LEU A 5 -14.89 17.74 20.81
N THR A 6 -14.49 17.28 22.00
CA THR A 6 -13.46 16.24 22.16
C THR A 6 -13.87 14.93 21.48
N ASN A 7 -15.13 14.53 21.65
CA ASN A 7 -15.63 13.29 21.07
C ASN A 7 -15.75 13.36 19.53
N ARG A 8 -16.14 14.52 18.98
CA ARG A 8 -16.26 14.69 17.53
C ARG A 8 -14.91 14.73 16.82
N TYR A 9 -13.90 15.42 17.36
CA TYR A 9 -12.58 15.44 16.70
C TYR A 9 -11.95 14.05 16.69
N ARG A 10 -12.06 13.28 17.79
CA ARG A 10 -11.54 11.90 17.84
C ARG A 10 -12.25 11.02 16.83
N ALA A 11 -13.58 11.13 16.71
CA ALA A 11 -14.34 10.39 15.70
C ALA A 11 -13.94 10.75 14.27
N ILE A 12 -13.69 12.03 13.98
CA ILE A 12 -13.23 12.48 12.65
C ILE A 12 -11.84 11.93 12.33
N VAL A 13 -10.90 11.99 13.27
CA VAL A 13 -9.54 11.45 13.06
C VAL A 13 -9.59 9.95 12.82
N VAL A 14 -10.34 9.20 13.62
CA VAL A 14 -10.51 7.74 13.43
C VAL A 14 -11.16 7.43 12.08
N ALA A 15 -12.20 8.19 11.68
CA ALA A 15 -12.86 8.00 10.40
C ALA A 15 -11.93 8.27 9.20
N ILE A 16 -11.13 9.35 9.27
CA ILE A 16 -10.15 9.67 8.22
C ILE A 16 -9.05 8.60 8.14
N THR A 17 -8.53 8.14 9.28
CA THR A 17 -7.54 7.05 9.31
C THR A 17 -8.10 5.75 8.73
N PHE A 18 -9.36 5.42 9.05
CA PHE A 18 -10.03 4.24 8.50
C PHE A 18 -10.24 4.32 6.99
N LEU A 19 -10.68 5.48 6.48
CA LEU A 19 -10.83 5.71 5.05
C LEU A 19 -9.49 5.65 4.32
N CYS A 20 -8.43 6.21 4.90
CA CYS A 20 -7.08 6.17 4.32
C CYS A 20 -6.55 4.73 4.23
N LEU A 21 -6.72 3.94 5.31
CA LEU A 21 -6.31 2.53 5.31
C LEU A 21 -7.08 1.71 4.27
N THR A 22 -8.39 1.97 4.15
CA THR A 22 -9.25 1.33 3.15
C THR A 22 -8.83 1.69 1.73
N ALA A 23 -8.48 2.95 1.46
CA ALA A 23 -8.00 3.40 0.15
C ALA A 23 -6.68 2.73 -0.25
N ILE A 24 -5.73 2.61 0.69
CA ILE A 24 -4.45 1.93 0.44
C ILE A 24 -4.68 0.44 0.12
N ASN A 25 -5.55 -0.23 0.88
CA ASN A 25 -5.86 -1.64 0.66
C ASN A 25 -6.59 -1.85 -0.70
N SER A 26 -7.51 -0.95 -1.07
CA SER A 26 -8.17 -0.98 -2.38
C SER A 26 -7.15 -0.84 -3.53
N ASN A 27 -6.24 0.13 -3.43
CA ASN A 27 -5.21 0.35 -4.44
C ASN A 27 -4.29 -0.87 -4.59
N TYR A 28 -3.97 -1.55 -3.48
CA TYR A 28 -3.20 -2.78 -3.51
C TYR A 28 -3.91 -3.92 -4.26
N ILE A 29 -5.20 -4.11 -4.02
CA ILE A 29 -6.01 -5.15 -4.69
C ILE A 29 -6.09 -4.87 -6.20
N ILE A 30 -6.29 -3.61 -6.60
CA ILE A 30 -6.35 -3.21 -8.01
C ILE A 30 -5.04 -3.54 -8.73
N ILE A 31 -3.89 -3.20 -8.14
CA ILE A 31 -2.57 -3.47 -8.74
C ILE A 31 -2.35 -4.97 -8.95
N ASN A 32 -2.73 -5.81 -7.99
CA ASN A 32 -2.61 -7.26 -8.11
C ASN A 32 -3.48 -7.80 -9.25
N PHE A 33 -4.72 -7.33 -9.36
CA PHE A 33 -5.60 -7.69 -10.47
C PHE A 33 -5.06 -7.21 -11.82
N THR A 34 -4.51 -5.99 -11.90
CA THR A 34 -3.86 -5.48 -13.11
C THR A 34 -2.71 -6.38 -13.57
N PHE A 35 -1.89 -6.90 -12.65
CA PHE A 35 -0.84 -7.85 -13.01
C PHE A 35 -1.38 -9.14 -13.61
N ILE A 36 -2.48 -9.68 -13.09
CA ILE A 36 -3.10 -10.90 -13.62
C ILE A 36 -3.70 -10.63 -15.01
N CYS A 37 -4.36 -9.49 -15.20
CA CYS A 37 -4.98 -9.15 -16.47
C CYS A 37 -3.99 -8.78 -17.57
N MET A 38 -2.87 -8.11 -17.23
CA MET A 38 -1.84 -7.74 -18.20
C MET A 38 -0.89 -8.89 -18.56
N ASP A 39 -0.81 -9.94 -17.73
CA ASP A 39 0.00 -11.13 -18.04
C ASP A 39 -0.55 -11.89 -19.26
N SER A 40 -1.87 -11.90 -19.46
CA SER A 40 -2.53 -12.58 -20.58
C SER A 40 -2.46 -11.85 -21.93
N ASP A 41 -1.94 -10.63 -21.97
CA ASP A 41 -1.91 -9.81 -23.20
C ASP A 41 -0.59 -10.03 -23.96
N MET A 42 -0.66 -10.78 -25.06
CA MET A 42 0.48 -11.09 -25.96
C MET A 42 0.76 -9.98 -26.98
N SER A 43 0.21 -8.77 -26.80
CA SER A 43 0.47 -7.62 -27.68
C SER A 43 1.84 -6.98 -27.47
N HIS A 44 2.45 -7.17 -26.29
CA HIS A 44 3.76 -6.61 -25.91
C HIS A 44 4.71 -7.72 -25.41
N VAL A 45 5.01 -8.67 -26.29
CA VAL A 45 5.95 -9.76 -26.03
C VAL A 45 7.36 -9.32 -26.39
N VAL A 46 8.30 -9.52 -25.46
CA VAL A 46 9.73 -9.31 -25.71
C VAL A 46 10.34 -10.69 -25.88
N GLU A 47 11.12 -10.91 -26.94
CA GLU A 47 11.91 -12.13 -27.04
C GLU A 47 12.94 -12.13 -25.92
N ASP A 48 12.76 -13.06 -24.99
CA ASP A 48 13.85 -13.47 -24.13
C ASP A 48 14.82 -14.23 -25.05
N GLY A 49 16.12 -13.92 -24.99
CA GLY A 49 17.15 -14.33 -25.98
C GLY A 49 17.37 -15.84 -26.16
N ASN A 50 16.41 -16.68 -25.77
CA ASN A 50 16.28 -18.12 -25.93
C ASN A 50 15.14 -18.52 -26.89
N GLY A 51 14.53 -17.59 -27.64
CA GLY A 51 13.47 -17.86 -28.61
C GLY A 51 12.08 -18.12 -27.98
N THR A 52 11.93 -17.82 -26.69
CA THR A 52 10.65 -17.87 -25.97
C THR A 52 10.05 -16.47 -25.86
N LEU A 53 8.82 -16.32 -26.33
CA LEU A 53 8.04 -15.09 -26.23
C LEU A 53 7.50 -14.96 -24.79
N ILE A 54 8.11 -14.11 -23.97
CA ILE A 54 7.61 -13.79 -22.63
C ILE A 54 6.87 -12.45 -22.64
N SER A 55 5.72 -12.39 -21.98
CA SER A 55 5.04 -11.11 -21.73
C SER A 55 5.95 -10.23 -20.88
N ARG A 56 6.16 -8.97 -21.28
CA ARG A 56 7.01 -8.00 -20.54
C ARG A 56 6.55 -7.82 -19.08
N TYR A 57 5.31 -8.17 -18.78
CA TYR A 57 4.69 -8.05 -17.47
C TYR A 57 4.69 -9.34 -16.65
N SER A 58 5.37 -10.39 -17.12
CA SER A 58 5.55 -11.64 -16.37
C SER A 58 6.49 -11.42 -15.19
N TYR A 59 5.92 -10.99 -14.07
CA TYR A 59 6.60 -10.76 -12.81
C TYR A 59 6.68 -12.06 -12.01
N ASP A 60 7.86 -12.35 -11.45
CA ASP A 60 8.04 -13.49 -10.55
C ASP A 60 7.23 -13.30 -9.25
N PRO A 61 6.67 -14.37 -8.64
CA PRO A 61 5.97 -14.30 -7.35
C PRO A 61 6.78 -13.59 -6.25
N TYR A 62 8.12 -13.69 -6.26
CA TYR A 62 8.98 -12.96 -5.35
C TYR A 62 8.85 -11.44 -5.50
N GLN A 63 8.87 -10.94 -6.73
CA GLN A 63 8.76 -9.51 -7.01
C GLN A 63 7.38 -8.95 -6.64
N LYS A 64 6.31 -9.74 -6.85
CA LYS A 64 4.95 -9.38 -6.41
C LYS A 64 4.88 -9.26 -4.88
N SER A 65 5.51 -10.19 -4.16
CA SER A 65 5.59 -10.17 -2.70
C SER A 65 6.33 -8.95 -2.16
N LEU A 66 7.41 -8.51 -2.83
CA LEU A 66 8.15 -7.31 -2.44
C LEU A 66 7.33 -6.02 -2.50
N LEU A 67 6.39 -5.90 -3.45
CA LEU A 67 5.47 -4.75 -3.49
C LEU A 67 4.56 -4.70 -2.25
N VAL A 68 4.02 -5.84 -1.82
CA VAL A 68 3.19 -5.94 -0.60
C VAL A 68 4.03 -5.61 0.64
N PHE A 69 5.25 -6.14 0.66
CA PHE A 69 6.19 -5.92 1.74
C PHE A 69 6.57 -4.44 1.87
N ALA A 70 6.75 -3.72 0.76
CA ALA A 70 7.06 -2.28 0.79
C ALA A 70 5.98 -1.45 1.48
N VAL A 71 4.70 -1.77 1.27
CA VAL A 71 3.57 -1.10 1.93
C VAL A 71 3.57 -1.38 3.44
N GLY A 72 3.78 -2.64 3.83
CA GLY A 72 3.88 -3.05 5.23
C GLY A 72 5.07 -2.40 5.94
N ALA A 73 6.25 -2.45 5.32
CA ALA A 73 7.46 -1.81 5.82
C ALA A 73 7.29 -0.30 5.93
N GLY A 74 6.72 0.36 4.91
CA GLY A 74 6.43 1.79 4.94
C GLY A 74 5.48 2.20 6.07
N SER A 75 4.50 1.35 6.40
CA SER A 75 3.59 1.59 7.54
C SER A 75 4.31 1.49 8.89
N VAL A 76 5.22 0.54 9.05
CA VAL A 76 6.06 0.39 10.25
C VAL A 76 7.02 1.56 10.37
N PHE A 77 7.72 1.92 9.29
CA PHE A 77 8.61 3.08 9.24
C PHE A 77 7.88 4.42 9.36
N GLY A 78 6.60 4.51 9.03
CA GLY A 78 5.79 5.70 9.29
C GLY A 78 5.37 5.79 10.76
N THR A 79 4.96 4.67 11.34
CA THR A 79 4.37 4.63 12.69
C THR A 79 5.42 4.75 13.80
N LEU A 80 6.55 4.03 13.67
CA LEU A 80 7.58 3.99 14.71
C LEU A 80 8.24 5.36 15.00
N PRO A 81 8.75 6.12 14.01
CA PRO A 81 9.36 7.41 14.29
C PRO A 81 8.32 8.46 14.68
N PHE A 82 7.09 8.37 14.15
CA PHE A 82 6.01 9.24 14.57
C PHE A 82 5.65 9.01 16.05
N ASN A 83 5.55 7.74 16.47
CA ASN A 83 5.28 7.38 17.86
C ASN A 83 6.43 7.79 18.79
N PHE A 84 7.69 7.53 18.41
CA PHE A 84 8.85 7.97 19.17
C PHE A 84 8.92 9.49 19.29
N GLY A 85 8.67 10.22 18.19
CA GLY A 85 8.63 11.68 18.18
C GLY A 85 7.51 12.23 19.07
N PHE A 86 6.33 11.59 19.07
CA PHE A 86 5.21 11.97 19.93
C PHE A 86 5.55 11.81 21.41
N ILE A 87 6.18 10.68 21.80
CA ILE A 87 6.62 10.43 23.19
C ILE A 87 7.71 11.44 23.60
N ARG A 88 8.64 11.77 22.70
CA ARG A 88 9.79 12.63 23.00
C ARG A 88 9.46 14.13 23.03
N TRP A 89 8.59 14.61 22.14
CA TRP A 89 8.33 16.05 21.95
C TRP A 89 6.94 16.53 22.35
N GLY A 90 5.97 15.65 22.65
CA GLY A 90 4.72 16.15 23.22
C GLY A 90 3.57 15.16 23.30
N ALA A 91 3.44 14.52 24.47
CA ALA A 91 2.14 14.31 25.08
C ALA A 91 1.72 15.64 25.76
N LYS A 92 1.21 16.59 24.98
CA LYS A 92 0.55 17.81 25.48
C LYS A 92 -0.75 17.99 24.72
#